data_AF-A0A9D8LMR2-F1
#
_entry.id   AF-A0A9D8LMR2-F1
#
_cell.length_a   1.000
_cell.length_b   1.000
_cell.length_c   1.000
_cell.angle_alpha   90.00
_cell.angle_beta   90.00
_cell.angle_gamma   90.00
#
_symmetry.space_group_name_H-M   'P 1'
#
loop_
_entity.id
_entity.type
_entity.pdbx_description
1 polymer ?
#
loop_
_entity_poly.entity_id
_entity_poly.type
_entity_poly.pdbx_seq_one_letter_code
_entity_poly.pdbx_strand_id
1 'polypeptide(L)'
;LDLAPAKLRIKLGGGNAGHNGLRSTTAAIGNEYRRVRMGIGHPGDKALVHAYVLNDFGKAEEPWVEDLCSACADNAALLAAHDDTGFQNKVHLFMEARGHGAVKRLGEKAD
;
A
#
# COMPACT_ATOMS: atom_id res chain seq x y z
N LEU A 1 6.85 -1.73 1.30
CA LEU A 1 7.63 -1.01 2.32
C LEU A 1 8.11 0.36 1.86
N ASP A 2 8.32 0.60 0.56
CA ASP A 2 8.73 1.93 0.07
C ASP A 2 7.62 3.00 0.04
N LEU A 3 6.38 2.63 0.38
CA LEU A 3 5.26 3.57 0.47
C LEU A 3 5.01 3.89 1.94
N ALA A 4 4.76 5.18 2.21
CA ALA A 4 4.30 5.65 3.51
C ALA A 4 2.99 4.94 3.92
N PRO A 5 2.72 4.79 5.23
CA PRO A 5 1.47 4.19 5.69
C PRO A 5 0.24 4.89 5.11
N ALA A 6 -0.85 4.16 4.95
CA ALA A 6 -2.12 4.62 4.34
C ALA A 6 -2.04 5.09 2.86
N LYS A 7 -0.88 5.04 2.21
CA LYS A 7 -0.75 5.39 0.78
C LYS A 7 -0.94 4.18 -0.11
N LEU A 8 -1.62 4.38 -1.24
CA LEU A 8 -1.82 3.37 -2.26
C LEU A 8 -1.27 3.82 -3.61
N ARG A 9 -0.64 2.90 -4.35
CA ARG A 9 -0.27 3.12 -5.76
C ARG A 9 -0.54 1.87 -6.59
N ILE A 10 -1.02 2.07 -7.81
CA ILE A 10 -1.04 1.01 -8.81
C ILE A 10 0.23 1.07 -9.65
N LYS A 11 0.78 -0.10 -9.98
CA LYS A 11 1.91 -0.23 -10.91
C LYS A 11 1.76 -1.47 -11.77
N LEU A 12 2.00 -1.35 -13.07
CA LEU A 12 2.24 -2.48 -13.97
C LEU A 12 3.72 -2.87 -13.90
N GLY A 13 3.98 -4.13 -13.56
CA GLY A 13 5.32 -4.71 -13.49
C GLY A 13 6.35 -3.96 -12.62
N GLY A 14 7.60 -3.94 -13.08
CA GLY A 14 8.76 -3.41 -12.36
C GLY A 14 9.33 -4.34 -11.28
N GLY A 15 10.35 -3.88 -10.56
CA GLY A 15 11.05 -4.71 -9.56
C GLY A 15 10.17 -5.12 -8.36
N ASN A 16 10.54 -6.21 -7.70
CA ASN A 16 9.77 -6.79 -6.59
C ASN A 16 9.97 -6.06 -5.25
N ALA A 17 10.85 -5.05 -5.20
CA ALA A 17 11.10 -4.21 -4.02
C ALA A 17 11.36 -5.00 -2.71
N GLY A 18 12.06 -6.13 -2.81
CA GLY A 18 12.34 -7.01 -1.67
C GLY A 18 11.15 -7.84 -1.18
N HIS A 19 9.98 -7.76 -1.80
CA HIS A 19 8.79 -8.52 -1.39
C HIS A 19 8.90 -9.99 -1.84
N ASN A 20 8.94 -10.91 -0.85
CA ASN A 20 9.12 -12.34 -1.10
C ASN A 20 7.97 -12.96 -1.92
N GLY A 21 6.72 -12.57 -1.64
CA GLY A 21 5.55 -12.97 -2.45
C GLY A 21 5.67 -12.59 -3.92
N LEU A 22 5.85 -11.29 -4.24
CA LEU A 22 6.07 -10.82 -5.61
C LEU A 22 7.25 -11.51 -6.31
N ARG A 23 8.35 -11.80 -5.58
CA ARG A 23 9.46 -12.57 -6.14
C ARG A 23 9.02 -13.94 -6.64
N SER A 24 8.25 -14.67 -5.83
CA SER A 24 7.72 -15.98 -6.21
C SER A 24 6.69 -15.88 -7.33
N THR A 25 5.74 -14.94 -7.26
CA THR A 25 4.74 -14.72 -8.31
C THR A 25 5.41 -14.39 -9.65
N THR A 26 6.38 -13.47 -9.66
CA THR A 26 7.11 -13.10 -10.88
C THR A 26 7.88 -14.29 -11.46
N ALA A 27 8.46 -15.14 -10.62
CA ALA A 27 9.13 -16.35 -11.09
C ALA A 27 8.15 -17.35 -11.76
N ALA A 28 6.89 -17.37 -11.33
CA ALA A 28 5.88 -18.28 -11.84
C ALA A 28 5.18 -17.79 -13.11
N ILE A 29 4.82 -16.50 -13.19
CA ILE A 29 3.95 -15.96 -14.26
C ILE A 29 4.58 -14.81 -15.04
N GLY A 30 5.85 -14.50 -14.80
CA GLY A 30 6.50 -13.32 -15.38
C GLY A 30 6.12 -12.04 -14.65
N ASN A 31 6.66 -10.91 -15.12
CA ASN A 31 6.62 -9.66 -14.37
C ASN A 31 5.52 -8.68 -14.81
N GLU A 32 4.81 -8.98 -15.89
CA GLU A 32 3.88 -8.07 -16.57
C GLU A 32 2.46 -8.12 -15.98
N TYR A 33 2.36 -7.97 -14.65
CA TYR A 33 1.08 -7.93 -13.94
C TYR A 33 0.89 -6.64 -13.15
N ARG A 34 -0.36 -6.24 -13.00
CA ARG A 34 -0.76 -5.07 -12.19
C ARG A 34 -0.60 -5.38 -10.70
N ARG A 35 -0.11 -4.39 -9.95
CA ARG A 35 0.13 -4.46 -8.50
C ARG A 35 -0.57 -3.30 -7.84
N VAL A 36 -1.49 -3.62 -6.92
CA VAL A 36 -2.02 -2.65 -5.96
C VAL A 36 -1.07 -2.62 -4.78
N ARG A 37 -0.24 -1.58 -4.69
CA ARG A 37 0.76 -1.42 -3.63
C ARG A 37 0.12 -0.64 -2.47
N MET A 38 -0.15 -1.35 -1.38
CA MET A 38 -0.60 -0.76 -0.12
C MET A 38 0.62 -0.44 0.76
N GLY A 39 0.74 0.81 1.16
CA GLY A 39 1.80 1.31 2.00
C GLY A 39 1.51 1.00 3.45
N ILE A 40 2.38 0.20 4.06
CA ILE A 40 2.36 -0.08 5.50
C ILE A 40 3.44 0.70 6.25
N GLY A 41 4.40 1.32 5.55
CA GLY A 41 5.59 1.93 6.15
C GLY A 41 6.84 1.06 6.06
N HIS A 42 7.89 1.49 6.76
CA HIS A 42 9.17 0.79 6.90
C HIS A 42 9.74 1.03 8.31
N PRO A 43 10.29 0.01 8.99
CA PRO A 43 10.79 0.14 10.37
C PRO A 43 12.11 0.90 10.52
N GLY A 44 12.51 1.70 9.51
CA GLY A 44 13.83 2.36 9.44
C GLY A 44 15.02 1.43 9.15
N ASP A 45 15.11 0.28 9.83
CA ASP A 45 16.20 -0.69 9.69
C ASP A 45 15.77 -1.92 8.87
N LYS A 46 16.59 -2.31 7.90
CA LYS A 46 16.39 -3.52 7.08
C LYS A 46 16.38 -4.79 7.91
N ALA A 47 17.14 -4.85 9.01
CA ALA A 47 17.18 -6.02 9.90
C ALA A 47 15.82 -6.26 10.59
N LEU A 48 15.03 -5.20 10.80
CA LEU A 48 13.74 -5.27 11.48
C LEU A 48 12.57 -5.58 10.53
N VAL A 49 12.79 -5.53 9.20
CA VAL A 49 11.74 -5.72 8.19
C VAL A 49 10.99 -7.04 8.36
N HIS A 50 11.71 -8.12 8.66
CA HIS A 50 11.09 -9.44 8.71
C HIS A 50 10.10 -9.57 9.89
N ALA A 51 10.47 -9.03 11.06
CA ALA A 51 9.55 -8.98 12.20
C ALA A 51 8.41 -7.99 11.95
N TYR A 52 8.72 -6.83 11.37
CA TYR A 52 7.75 -5.77 11.09
C TYR A 52 6.57 -6.24 10.23
N VAL A 53 6.83 -6.99 9.15
CA VAL A 53 5.76 -7.46 8.23
C VAL A 53 4.97 -8.66 8.76
N LEU A 54 5.44 -9.28 9.85
CA LEU A 54 4.80 -10.44 10.47
C LEU A 54 4.01 -10.08 11.74
N ASN A 55 4.15 -8.84 12.23
CA ASN A 55 3.41 -8.35 13.37
C ASN A 55 2.04 -7.81 12.94
N ASP A 56 1.09 -7.87 13.86
CA ASP A 56 -0.18 -7.18 13.72
C ASP A 56 0.03 -5.64 13.73
N PHE A 57 -0.90 -4.95 13.09
CA PHE A 57 -0.98 -3.49 13.19
C PHE A 57 -1.28 -3.07 14.64
N GLY A 58 -0.69 -1.96 15.07
CA GLY A 58 -1.00 -1.39 16.37
C GLY A 58 -2.37 -0.69 16.39
N LYS A 59 -2.93 -0.46 17.57
CA LYS A 59 -4.22 0.24 17.76
C LYS A 59 -4.31 1.62 17.09
N ALA A 60 -3.18 2.32 17.00
CA ALA A 60 -3.11 3.62 16.33
C ALA A 60 -3.16 3.51 14.80
N GLU A 61 -2.89 2.32 14.25
CA GLU A 61 -2.87 2.04 12.83
C GLU A 61 -4.20 1.46 12.32
N GLU A 62 -4.92 0.74 13.17
CA GLU A 62 -6.22 0.12 12.87
C GLU A 62 -7.16 1.05 12.08
N PRO A 63 -7.37 2.34 12.45
CA PRO A 63 -8.32 3.19 11.73
C PRO A 63 -7.96 3.40 10.25
N TRP A 64 -6.68 3.61 9.92
CA TRP A 64 -6.29 3.83 8.53
C TRP A 64 -6.22 2.52 7.74
N VAL A 65 -5.93 1.40 8.42
CA VAL A 65 -5.95 0.07 7.81
C VAL A 65 -7.37 -0.31 7.39
N GLU A 66 -8.34 -0.16 8.30
CA GLU A 66 -9.74 -0.45 8.05
C GLU A 66 -10.31 0.43 6.93
N ASP A 67 -10.04 1.73 6.97
CA ASP A 67 -10.48 2.68 5.95
C ASP A 67 -9.86 2.34 4.58
N LEU A 68 -8.57 1.99 4.54
CA LEU A 68 -7.89 1.64 3.28
C LEU A 68 -8.45 0.35 2.68
N CYS A 69 -8.65 -0.68 3.51
CA CYS A 69 -9.24 -1.94 3.09
C CYS A 69 -10.66 -1.75 2.55
N SER A 70 -11.48 -0.97 3.26
CA SER A 70 -12.85 -0.64 2.85
C SER A 70 -12.88 0.10 1.52
N ALA A 71 -12.05 1.14 1.36
CA ALA A 71 -11.95 1.90 0.12
C ALA A 71 -11.53 1.03 -1.07
N CYS A 72 -10.60 0.10 -0.86
CA CYS A 72 -10.17 -0.83 -1.89
C CYS A 72 -11.29 -1.80 -2.27
N ALA A 73 -12.03 -2.34 -1.29
CA ALA A 73 -13.14 -3.26 -1.51
C ALA A 73 -14.27 -2.57 -2.30
N ASP A 74 -14.71 -1.39 -1.85
CA ASP A 74 -15.82 -0.64 -2.46
C ASP A 74 -15.55 -0.22 -3.91
N ASN A 75 -14.27 -0.08 -4.28
CA ASN A 75 -13.86 0.38 -5.60
C ASN A 75 -13.23 -0.73 -6.47
N ALA A 76 -13.17 -1.97 -5.99
CA ALA A 76 -12.47 -3.07 -6.67
C ALA A 76 -12.96 -3.33 -8.10
N ALA A 77 -14.24 -3.05 -8.39
CA ALA A 77 -14.81 -3.16 -9.73
C ALA A 77 -14.05 -2.33 -10.79
N LEU A 78 -13.44 -1.21 -10.40
CA LEU A 78 -12.64 -0.38 -11.31
C LEU A 78 -11.38 -1.09 -11.79
N LEU A 79 -10.79 -1.97 -10.97
CA LEU A 79 -9.64 -2.78 -11.38
C LEU A 79 -10.04 -3.77 -12.49
N ALA A 80 -11.21 -4.39 -12.37
CA ALA A 80 -11.75 -5.29 -13.40
C ALA A 80 -12.11 -4.53 -14.69
N ALA A 81 -12.58 -3.29 -14.56
CA ALA A 81 -12.84 -2.39 -15.69
C ALA A 81 -11.57 -1.78 -16.31
N HIS A 82 -10.37 -2.14 -15.82
CA HIS A 82 -9.07 -1.56 -16.25
C HIS A 82 -8.94 -0.05 -16.01
N ASP A 83 -9.75 0.52 -15.12
CA ASP A 83 -9.69 1.91 -14.71
C ASP A 83 -8.77 2.08 -13.47
N ASP A 84 -7.48 1.85 -13.68
CA ASP A 84 -6.45 1.96 -12.63
C ASP A 84 -6.39 3.38 -12.06
N THR A 85 -6.50 4.39 -12.91
CA THR A 85 -6.48 5.81 -12.51
C THR A 85 -7.69 6.15 -11.65
N GLY A 86 -8.90 5.74 -12.07
CA GLY A 86 -10.12 5.94 -11.31
C GLY A 86 -10.08 5.22 -9.96
N PHE A 87 -9.62 3.96 -9.92
CA PHE A 87 -9.43 3.24 -8.67
C PHE A 87 -8.51 4.01 -7.71
N GLN A 88 -7.31 4.36 -8.18
CA GLN A 88 -6.32 5.03 -7.33
C GLN A 88 -6.82 6.38 -6.83
N ASN A 89 -7.50 7.16 -7.69
CA ASN A 89 -8.03 8.47 -7.33
C ASN A 89 -9.16 8.36 -6.31
N LYS A 90 -10.11 7.43 -6.49
CA LYS A 90 -11.20 7.24 -5.53
C LYS A 90 -10.71 6.78 -4.17
N VAL A 91 -9.78 5.82 -4.12
CA VAL A 91 -9.16 5.41 -2.86
C VAL A 91 -8.42 6.58 -2.22
N HIS A 92 -7.67 7.36 -2.99
CA HIS A 92 -6.94 8.52 -2.48
C HIS A 92 -7.86 9.56 -1.83
N LEU A 93 -8.93 9.97 -2.54
CA LEU A 93 -9.90 10.94 -2.05
C LEU A 93 -10.67 10.43 -0.84
N PHE A 94 -11.01 9.14 -0.80
CA PHE A 94 -11.62 8.52 0.37
C PHE A 94 -10.70 8.63 1.59
N MET A 95 -9.44 8.21 1.45
CA MET A 95 -8.47 8.27 2.55
C MET A 95 -8.22 9.71 3.01
N GLU A 96 -8.19 10.67 2.10
CA GLU A 96 -8.07 12.10 2.43
C GLU A 96 -9.28 12.60 3.22
N ALA A 97 -10.51 12.29 2.77
CA ALA A 97 -11.74 12.67 3.47
C ALA A 97 -11.84 12.07 4.88
N ARG A 98 -11.17 10.93 5.13
CA ARG A 98 -11.07 10.28 6.44
C ARG A 98 -9.93 10.83 7.32
N GLY A 99 -9.14 11.78 6.82
CA GLY A 99 -8.02 12.39 7.54
C GLY A 99 -6.68 11.67 7.38
N HIS A 100 -6.61 10.61 6.56
CA HIS A 100 -5.38 9.84 6.30
C HIS A 100 -4.55 10.40 5.13
N GLY A 101 -4.91 11.58 4.62
CA GLY A 101 -4.23 12.25 3.51
C GLY A 101 -2.78 12.65 3.79
N ALA A 102 -2.40 12.81 5.07
CA ALA A 102 -1.11 13.37 5.46
C ALA A 102 -0.33 12.47 6.44
N VAL A 103 -0.33 11.15 6.25
CA VAL A 103 0.58 10.29 7.03
C VAL A 103 2.02 10.57 6.58
N LYS A 104 2.70 11.43 7.34
CA LYS A 104 4.11 11.79 7.16
C LYS A 104 4.99 10.54 7.31
N ARG A 105 6.12 10.51 6.62
CA ARG A 105 7.13 9.48 6.88
C ARG A 105 7.65 9.65 8.32
N LEU A 106 7.86 8.55 9.03
CA LEU A 106 8.47 8.56 10.37
C LEU A 106 9.81 9.32 10.29
N GLY A 107 9.86 10.55 10.82
CA GLY A 107 11.02 11.45 10.75
C GLY A 107 10.85 12.78 10.01
N GLU A 108 9.72 13.05 9.33
CA GLU A 108 9.45 14.37 8.73
C GLU A 108 8.92 15.36 9.79
N LYS A 109 9.66 16.45 10.04
CA LYS A 109 9.20 17.54 10.94
C LYS A 109 7.96 18.24 10.37
N ALA A 110 7.14 18.81 11.26
CA ALA A 110 6.13 19.78 10.89
C ALA A 110 6.80 21.15 10.73
N ASP A 111 6.56 21.77 9.58
CA ASP A 111 6.74 23.22 9.41
C ASP A 111 5.76 23.96 10.32
#